data_AF-A0A1W9WA30-F1
#
_entry.id   AF-A0A1W9WA30-F1
#
_cell.length_a   1.000
_cell.length_b   1.000
_cell.length_c   1.000
_cell.angle_alpha   90.00
_cell.angle_beta   90.00
_cell.angle_gamma   90.00
#
_symmetry.space_group_name_H-M   'P 1'
#
loop_
_entity.id
_entity.type
_entity.pdbx_description
1 polymer ?
#
loop_
_entity_poly.entity_id
_entity_poly.type
_entity_poly.pdbx_seq_one_letter_code
_entity_poly.pdbx_strand_id
1 'polypeptide(L)'
;MIFARKIDLDEVAWPISRLGEAIEILARKSGFLVRANGHSPLPDVSFPPKNLNQANDIILGEWIELTANRLGIEAESVQSSYSEVEEFVRTAGPAIIRLPKKDETESAHFLMLMRGGWWRVGVITPDLNVRHVKPEIIRDKLCYVHEIALMPQINRLISEAEIAEHRRPQVQQSILHEQLRGVQIGSCWLLRLSPQANILHQIREAGLPIYFFLMTAGRFAQQLLRLAAWWVIGRGALLGHFDWAWLFAWALILITTLPSEFTVSWFEGNFFVGLGRIFKQRLLHGVLKLKPEDVRHQGAGQFLGRVMEAEAFEVFALTGGFIASLAIVELFIAGAVLLMGAGHWLHVMLLICWLVVAILMGWQYFIRDRDWIDTYREMTNDLVERMVGHRTRLAQEDQQHIHDEEDQILAHYIELSEQLDAVGVKLLCHWWVHRLGTN
;
A
#
# COMPACT_ATOMS: atom_id res chain seq x y z
N MET A 1 -19.03 42.41 -4.83
CA MET A 1 -17.94 43.15 -5.47
C MET A 1 -16.60 42.74 -4.85
N ILE A 2 -16.06 41.58 -5.23
CA ILE A 2 -14.62 41.28 -5.27
C ILE A 2 -14.48 40.30 -6.44
N PHE A 3 -14.05 40.81 -7.59
CA PHE A 3 -13.74 40.01 -8.76
C PHE A 3 -12.62 39.02 -8.38
N ALA A 4 -12.98 37.76 -8.13
CA ALA A 4 -12.01 36.67 -8.18
C ALA A 4 -11.47 36.68 -9.62
N ARG A 5 -10.21 37.11 -9.77
CA ARG A 5 -9.48 37.06 -11.04
C ARG A 5 -9.70 35.67 -11.64
N LYS A 6 -10.45 35.59 -12.74
CA LYS A 6 -10.75 34.34 -13.45
C LYS A 6 -9.38 33.81 -13.88
N ILE A 7 -8.85 32.81 -13.18
CA ILE A 7 -7.53 32.25 -13.51
C ILE A 7 -7.70 31.64 -14.90
N ASP A 8 -7.02 32.19 -15.88
CA ASP A 8 -6.99 31.58 -17.20
C ASP A 8 -6.11 30.32 -17.10
N LEU A 9 -6.70 29.17 -17.42
CA LEU A 9 -5.98 27.90 -17.37
C LEU A 9 -4.83 27.87 -18.38
N ASP A 10 -4.93 28.67 -19.45
CA ASP A 10 -3.92 28.76 -20.50
C ASP A 10 -2.64 29.46 -19.97
N GLU A 11 -2.72 30.33 -18.95
CA GLU A 11 -1.53 30.93 -18.28
C GLU A 11 -0.80 29.94 -17.34
N VAL A 12 -1.51 28.92 -16.87
CA VAL A 12 -1.01 27.94 -15.90
C VAL A 12 -0.52 26.66 -16.59
N ALA A 13 -0.86 26.49 -17.87
CA ALA A 13 -0.53 25.31 -18.64
C ALA A 13 0.90 25.35 -19.20
N TRP A 14 1.51 24.17 -19.25
CA TRP A 14 2.82 23.94 -19.80
C TRP A 14 2.74 23.70 -21.31
N PRO A 15 3.59 24.37 -22.11
CA PRO A 15 3.71 24.05 -23.52
C PRO A 15 4.36 22.67 -23.68
N ILE A 16 3.99 21.96 -24.74
CA ILE A 16 4.58 20.65 -25.09
C ILE A 16 6.12 20.67 -25.12
N SER A 17 6.75 21.77 -25.53
CA SER A 17 8.21 21.91 -25.56
C SER A 17 8.88 21.81 -24.18
N ARG A 18 8.17 22.14 -23.11
CA ARG A 18 8.64 22.05 -21.72
C ARG A 18 8.01 20.89 -20.95
N LEU A 19 7.35 19.95 -21.64
CA LEU A 19 6.68 18.82 -20.99
C LEU A 19 7.65 17.93 -20.20
N GLY A 20 8.86 17.67 -20.71
CA GLY A 20 9.87 16.89 -20.00
C GLY A 20 10.28 17.54 -18.67
N GLU A 21 10.51 18.85 -18.68
CA GLU A 21 10.81 19.64 -17.48
C GLU A 21 9.64 19.60 -16.48
N ALA A 22 8.42 19.75 -16.99
CA ALA A 22 7.20 19.71 -16.19
C ALA A 22 7.01 18.37 -15.46
N ILE A 23 7.30 17.24 -16.13
CA ILE A 23 7.25 15.89 -15.53
C ILE A 23 8.30 15.78 -14.41
N GLU A 24 9.52 16.28 -14.62
CA GLU A 24 10.57 16.26 -13.59
C GLU A 24 10.19 17.11 -12.37
N ILE A 25 9.64 18.31 -12.59
CA ILE A 25 9.22 19.20 -11.51
C ILE A 25 8.04 18.60 -10.74
N LEU A 26 7.08 18.00 -11.45
CA LEU A 26 5.96 17.30 -10.84
C LEU A 26 6.47 16.17 -9.96
N ALA A 27 7.37 15.34 -10.47
CA ALA A 27 8.04 14.25 -9.74
C ALA A 27 8.81 14.72 -8.50
N ARG A 28 9.52 15.86 -8.60
CA ARG A 28 10.27 16.43 -7.49
C ARG A 28 9.35 17.02 -6.42
N LYS A 29 8.29 17.72 -6.83
CA LYS A 29 7.32 18.34 -5.90
C LYS A 29 6.36 17.35 -5.27
N SER A 30 6.03 16.25 -5.95
CA SER A 30 5.27 15.13 -5.40
C SER A 30 6.07 14.26 -4.43
N GLY A 31 7.39 14.49 -4.33
CA GLY A 31 8.27 13.73 -3.44
C GLY A 31 8.72 12.38 -4.01
N PHE A 32 8.46 12.12 -5.30
CA PHE A 32 8.93 10.91 -6.00
C PHE A 32 10.45 10.90 -6.15
N LEU A 33 11.05 12.07 -6.38
CA LEU A 33 12.50 12.26 -6.43
C LEU A 33 12.97 12.87 -5.10
N VAL A 34 13.46 12.04 -4.17
CA VAL A 34 14.20 12.54 -3.00
C VAL A 34 15.48 13.21 -3.50
N ARG A 35 15.81 14.40 -2.96
CA ARG A 35 17.10 15.07 -3.17
C ARG A 35 18.22 14.03 -3.07
N ALA A 36 18.74 13.58 -4.22
CA ALA A 36 20.03 12.92 -4.24
C ALA A 36 21.01 13.94 -3.69
N ASN A 37 21.57 13.65 -2.52
CA ASN A 37 22.63 14.45 -1.92
C ASN A 37 23.79 14.49 -2.90
N GLY A 38 23.91 15.58 -3.66
CA GLY A 38 25.08 15.91 -4.48
C GLY A 38 25.35 15.00 -5.68
N HIS A 39 25.44 15.61 -6.86
CA HIS A 39 26.33 15.17 -7.95
C HIS A 39 25.98 13.93 -8.80
N SER A 40 24.74 13.44 -8.84
CA SER A 40 24.35 12.64 -10.01
C SER A 40 23.81 13.58 -11.09
N PRO A 41 24.47 13.76 -12.25
CA PRO A 41 23.89 14.52 -13.33
C PRO A 41 22.55 13.87 -13.71
N LEU A 42 21.50 14.69 -13.72
CA LEU A 42 20.17 14.29 -14.17
C LEU A 42 20.32 13.59 -15.53
N PRO A 43 19.65 12.45 -15.77
CA PRO A 43 19.56 11.93 -17.13
C PRO A 43 18.92 13.03 -17.98
N ASP A 44 19.63 13.46 -19.02
CA ASP A 44 19.24 14.53 -19.93
C ASP A 44 17.79 14.26 -20.38
N VAL A 45 16.83 14.99 -19.80
CA VAL A 45 15.41 14.77 -20.07
C VAL A 45 15.21 15.22 -21.51
N SER A 46 15.26 14.24 -22.40
CA SER A 46 15.34 14.46 -23.83
C SER A 46 14.20 15.37 -24.25
N PHE A 47 14.52 16.44 -25.00
CA PHE A 47 13.50 17.28 -25.60
C PHE A 47 12.49 16.40 -26.34
N PRO A 48 11.18 16.70 -26.23
CA PRO A 48 10.18 15.95 -26.99
C PRO A 48 10.57 16.00 -28.47
N PRO A 49 10.61 14.85 -29.18
CA PRO A 49 10.91 14.83 -30.61
C PRO A 49 10.11 15.89 -31.36
N LYS A 50 10.75 16.61 -32.31
CA LYS A 50 10.15 17.76 -33.02
C LYS A 50 8.79 17.47 -33.68
N ASN A 51 8.46 16.19 -33.90
CA ASN A 51 7.22 15.73 -34.51
C ASN A 51 6.07 15.48 -33.51
N LEU A 52 6.28 15.61 -32.19
CA LEU A 52 5.24 15.33 -31.19
C LEU A 52 4.06 16.31 -31.22
N ASN A 53 4.26 17.53 -31.72
CA ASN A 53 3.17 18.51 -31.85
C ASN A 53 2.05 18.04 -32.80
N GLN A 54 2.39 17.15 -33.73
CA GLN A 54 1.52 16.57 -34.76
C GLN A 54 1.27 15.07 -34.55
N ALA A 55 1.87 14.47 -33.52
CA ALA A 55 1.78 13.03 -33.29
C ALA A 55 0.42 12.64 -32.67
N ASN A 56 -0.08 11.46 -33.04
CA ASN A 56 -1.28 10.86 -32.45
C ASN A 56 -1.13 10.69 -30.93
N ASP A 57 -2.25 10.71 -30.20
CA ASP A 57 -2.31 10.60 -28.74
C ASP A 57 -1.56 9.38 -28.18
N ILE A 58 -1.47 8.30 -28.96
CA ILE A 58 -0.75 7.07 -28.64
C ILE A 58 0.76 7.32 -28.51
N ILE A 59 1.37 7.99 -29.49
CA ILE A 59 2.83 8.25 -29.54
C ILE A 59 3.22 9.21 -28.41
N LEU A 60 2.37 10.19 -28.12
CA LEU A 60 2.55 11.08 -26.98
C LEU A 60 2.48 10.32 -25.65
N GLY A 61 1.51 9.41 -25.51
CA GLY A 61 1.38 8.55 -24.34
C GLY A 61 2.64 7.71 -24.09
N GLU A 62 3.11 6.99 -25.12
CA GLU A 62 4.34 6.19 -25.05
C GLU A 62 5.57 7.03 -24.65
N TRP A 63 5.69 8.26 -25.18
CA TRP A 63 6.79 9.15 -24.82
C TRP A 63 6.71 9.61 -23.35
N ILE A 64 5.52 9.92 -22.85
CA ILE A 64 5.31 10.28 -21.43
C ILE A 64 5.66 9.09 -20.54
N GLU A 65 5.22 7.88 -20.89
CA GLU A 65 5.52 6.65 -20.16
C GLU A 65 7.02 6.36 -20.12
N LEU A 66 7.72 6.45 -21.26
CA LEU A 66 9.17 6.26 -21.34
C LEU A 66 9.93 7.33 -20.53
N THR A 67 9.46 8.57 -20.57
CA THR A 67 10.09 9.69 -19.83
C THR A 67 9.89 9.53 -18.32
N ALA A 68 8.69 9.15 -17.88
CA ALA A 68 8.41 8.85 -16.48
C ALA A 68 9.25 7.66 -15.99
N ASN A 69 9.33 6.58 -16.78
CA ASN A 69 10.10 5.38 -16.43
C ASN A 69 11.59 5.67 -16.22
N ARG A 70 12.18 6.58 -17.02
CA ARG A 70 13.58 7.03 -16.83
C ARG A 70 13.79 7.77 -15.50
N LEU A 71 12.75 8.39 -14.96
CA LEU A 71 12.75 9.05 -13.65
C LEU A 71 12.36 8.10 -12.50
N GLY A 72 12.14 6.81 -12.77
CA GLY A 72 11.72 5.82 -11.78
C GLY A 72 10.24 5.91 -11.40
N ILE A 73 9.41 6.53 -12.23
CA ILE A 73 7.99 6.80 -12.01
C ILE A 73 7.20 6.14 -13.14
N GLU A 74 6.04 5.58 -12.84
CA GLU A 74 5.13 5.05 -13.86
C GLU A 74 4.06 6.10 -14.17
N ALA A 75 3.85 6.36 -15.46
CA ALA A 75 2.72 7.15 -15.93
C ALA A 75 1.66 6.18 -16.46
N GLU A 76 0.46 6.20 -15.90
CA GLU A 76 -0.64 5.35 -16.35
C GLU A 76 -1.66 6.23 -17.09
N SER A 77 -1.95 5.91 -18.35
CA SER A 77 -3.00 6.58 -19.13
C SER A 77 -4.37 6.17 -18.61
N VAL A 78 -5.10 7.12 -18.01
CA VAL A 78 -6.44 6.89 -17.44
C VAL A 78 -7.48 7.64 -18.26
N GLN A 79 -8.63 7.01 -18.45
CA GLN A 79 -9.83 7.62 -19.02
C GLN A 79 -10.88 7.78 -17.92
N SER A 80 -11.58 8.90 -17.89
CA SER A 80 -12.66 9.16 -16.94
C SER A 80 -13.96 9.44 -17.68
N SER A 81 -15.07 8.92 -17.17
CA SER A 81 -16.40 9.25 -17.68
C SER A 81 -16.75 10.72 -17.41
N TYR A 82 -17.56 11.36 -18.25
CA TYR A 82 -18.02 12.74 -18.06
C TYR A 82 -18.61 12.99 -16.67
N SER A 83 -19.34 12.02 -16.11
CA SER A 83 -19.93 12.12 -14.76
C SER A 83 -18.88 12.12 -13.64
N GLU A 84 -17.73 11.50 -13.85
CA GLU A 84 -16.71 11.29 -12.82
C GLU A 84 -15.52 12.24 -12.95
N VAL A 85 -15.42 13.02 -14.04
CA VAL A 85 -14.27 13.89 -14.33
C VAL A 85 -13.98 14.89 -13.22
N GLU A 86 -15.00 15.46 -12.56
CA GLU A 86 -14.78 16.39 -11.46
C GLU A 86 -14.15 15.71 -10.24
N GLU A 87 -14.66 14.52 -9.87
CA GLU A 87 -14.13 13.72 -8.79
C GLU A 87 -12.73 13.17 -9.11
N PHE A 88 -12.51 12.79 -10.36
CA PHE A 88 -11.20 12.42 -10.88
C PHE A 88 -10.21 13.57 -10.73
N VAL A 89 -10.51 14.77 -11.24
CA VAL A 89 -9.61 15.94 -11.10
C VAL A 89 -9.31 16.26 -9.63
N ARG A 90 -10.29 16.09 -8.74
CA ARG A 90 -10.13 16.29 -7.29
C ARG A 90 -9.16 15.30 -6.64
N THR A 91 -9.10 14.06 -7.13
CA THR A 91 -8.39 12.94 -6.49
C THR A 91 -7.15 12.46 -7.25
N ALA A 92 -7.00 12.83 -8.52
CA ALA A 92 -6.00 12.29 -9.45
C ALA A 92 -4.55 12.75 -9.17
N GLY A 93 -4.33 13.76 -8.32
CA GLY A 93 -2.99 14.28 -8.08
C GLY A 93 -2.06 13.27 -7.36
N PRO A 94 -0.84 13.02 -7.85
CA PRO A 94 -0.17 13.72 -8.95
C PRO A 94 -0.52 13.19 -10.36
N ALA A 95 -0.94 14.09 -11.26
CA ALA A 95 -1.35 13.73 -12.62
C ALA A 95 -0.98 14.81 -13.66
N ILE A 96 -0.89 14.38 -14.91
CA ILE A 96 -0.71 15.21 -16.11
C ILE A 96 -2.04 15.20 -16.85
N ILE A 97 -2.61 16.37 -17.11
CA ILE A 97 -3.83 16.50 -17.91
C ILE A 97 -3.52 17.31 -19.15
N ARG A 98 -3.83 16.78 -20.34
CA ARG A 98 -3.77 17.56 -21.56
C ARG A 98 -5.05 18.37 -21.72
N LEU A 99 -4.89 19.66 -21.97
CA LEU A 99 -6.01 20.53 -22.30
C LEU A 99 -6.42 20.37 -23.76
N PRO A 100 -7.73 20.44 -24.07
CA PRO A 100 -8.18 20.43 -25.45
C PRO A 100 -7.65 21.66 -26.19
N LYS A 101 -7.27 21.46 -27.46
CA LYS A 101 -6.85 22.55 -28.36
C LYS A 101 -8.07 23.39 -28.74
N LYS A 102 -7.96 24.72 -28.78
CA LYS A 102 -9.04 25.58 -29.28
C LYS A 102 -9.07 25.59 -30.82
N ASP A 103 -7.90 25.54 -31.46
CA ASP A 103 -7.71 25.47 -32.92
C ASP A 103 -6.67 24.39 -33.30
N GLU A 104 -6.77 23.84 -34.52
CA GLU A 104 -5.82 22.83 -35.03
C GLU A 104 -4.36 23.34 -35.11
N THR A 105 -4.19 24.65 -35.24
CA THR A 105 -2.90 25.36 -35.28
C THR A 105 -2.29 25.63 -33.90
N GLU A 106 -3.03 25.40 -32.81
CA GLU A 106 -2.55 25.64 -31.45
C GLU A 106 -1.74 24.45 -30.91
N SER A 107 -0.63 24.75 -30.24
CA SER A 107 0.20 23.73 -29.58
C SER A 107 -0.53 23.09 -28.41
N ALA A 108 -0.28 21.80 -28.16
CA ALA A 108 -0.86 21.11 -27.01
C ALA A 108 -0.34 21.71 -25.68
N HIS A 109 -1.26 21.93 -24.75
CA HIS A 109 -1.01 22.48 -23.42
C HIS A 109 -1.29 21.42 -22.35
N PHE A 110 -0.46 21.39 -21.31
CA PHE A 110 -0.52 20.37 -20.25
C PHE A 110 -0.62 21.00 -18.86
N LEU A 111 -1.51 20.49 -18.01
CA LEU A 111 -1.62 20.87 -16.62
C LEU A 111 -0.95 19.81 -15.74
N MET A 112 -0.07 20.28 -14.85
CA MET A 112 0.60 19.45 -13.85
C MET A 112 -0.16 19.55 -12.53
N LEU A 113 -0.97 18.52 -12.23
CA LEU A 113 -1.80 18.46 -11.04
C LEU A 113 -1.06 17.81 -9.89
N MET A 114 -1.16 18.45 -8.74
CA MET A 114 -0.70 17.97 -7.46
C MET A 114 -1.89 17.58 -6.61
N ARG A 115 -1.68 16.66 -5.65
CA ARG A 115 -2.72 16.25 -4.72
C ARG A 115 -3.29 17.49 -4.01
N GLY A 116 -4.58 17.71 -4.20
CA GLY A 116 -5.32 18.87 -3.71
C GLY A 116 -5.90 18.67 -2.32
N GLY A 117 -6.33 19.77 -1.69
CA GLY A 117 -7.25 19.70 -0.56
C GLY A 117 -8.67 19.42 -1.04
N TRP A 118 -9.60 19.17 -0.12
CA TRP A 118 -10.97 18.77 -0.45
C TRP A 118 -11.78 19.76 -1.32
N TRP A 119 -11.36 21.03 -1.44
CA TRP A 119 -12.02 22.06 -2.28
C TRP A 119 -11.19 22.60 -3.46
N ARG A 120 -9.88 22.32 -3.49
CA ARG A 120 -8.96 22.97 -4.43
C ARG A 120 -7.83 22.04 -4.81
N VAL A 121 -7.49 22.02 -6.09
CA VAL A 121 -6.37 21.24 -6.62
C VAL A 121 -5.17 22.15 -6.82
N GLY A 122 -3.98 21.68 -6.44
CA GLY A 122 -2.75 22.39 -6.71
C GLY A 122 -2.32 22.14 -8.16
N VAL A 123 -1.98 23.19 -8.90
CA VAL A 123 -1.43 23.09 -10.25
C VAL A 123 -0.08 23.78 -10.27
N ILE A 124 0.92 23.13 -10.86
CA ILE A 124 2.27 23.70 -11.01
C ILE A 124 2.30 24.53 -12.28
N THR A 125 2.62 25.82 -12.16
CA THR A 125 2.80 26.72 -13.33
C THR A 125 4.19 26.57 -13.95
N PRO A 126 4.40 27.00 -15.21
CA PRO A 126 5.71 27.10 -15.85
C PRO A 126 6.75 27.95 -15.08
N ASP A 127 6.28 28.84 -14.20
CA ASP A 127 7.09 29.65 -13.28
C ASP A 127 7.52 28.90 -12.01
N LEU A 128 7.32 27.58 -11.95
CA LEU A 128 7.62 26.72 -10.80
C LEU A 128 6.79 27.00 -9.54
N ASN A 129 5.73 27.80 -9.63
CA ASN A 129 4.86 28.12 -8.50
C ASN A 129 3.65 27.16 -8.44
N VAL A 130 3.18 26.87 -7.23
CA VAL A 130 1.94 26.09 -7.05
C VAL A 130 0.77 27.05 -6.93
N ARG A 131 -0.19 26.98 -7.84
CA ARG A 131 -1.45 27.74 -7.79
C ARG A 131 -2.60 26.81 -7.48
N HIS A 132 -3.50 27.24 -6.60
CA HIS A 132 -4.69 26.46 -6.27
C HIS A 132 -5.87 26.88 -7.16
N VAL A 133 -6.43 25.92 -7.88
CA VAL A 133 -7.56 26.11 -8.80
C VAL A 133 -8.75 25.26 -8.34
N LYS A 134 -9.96 25.73 -8.62
CA LYS A 134 -11.18 24.94 -8.37
C LYS A 134 -11.28 23.80 -9.39
N PRO A 135 -11.64 22.57 -8.97
CA PRO A 135 -11.85 21.45 -9.89
C PRO A 135 -12.83 21.78 -11.03
N GLU A 136 -13.90 22.51 -10.71
CA GLU A 136 -14.94 22.99 -11.64
C GLU A 136 -14.34 23.64 -12.90
N ILE A 137 -13.34 24.51 -12.73
CA ILE A 137 -12.73 25.26 -13.84
C ILE A 137 -11.99 24.33 -14.81
N ILE A 138 -11.33 23.30 -14.27
CA ILE A 138 -10.59 22.31 -15.05
C ILE A 138 -11.57 21.38 -15.77
N ARG A 139 -12.61 20.92 -15.06
CA ARG A 139 -13.70 20.10 -15.61
C ARG A 139 -14.39 20.82 -16.76
N ASP A 140 -14.76 22.08 -16.59
CA ASP A 140 -15.45 22.86 -17.64
C ASP A 140 -14.58 22.97 -18.89
N LYS A 141 -13.27 23.19 -18.74
CA LYS A 141 -12.34 23.27 -19.87
C LYS A 141 -12.16 21.93 -20.58
N LEU A 142 -12.08 20.82 -19.85
CA LEU A 142 -11.95 19.47 -20.43
C LEU A 142 -13.22 19.03 -21.16
N CYS A 143 -14.37 19.32 -20.58
CA CYS A 143 -15.68 18.96 -21.14
C CYS A 143 -16.10 19.87 -22.30
N TYR A 144 -15.54 21.08 -22.40
CA TYR A 144 -15.93 22.12 -23.35
C TYR A 144 -16.07 21.63 -24.80
N VAL A 145 -15.10 20.86 -25.31
CA VAL A 145 -15.11 20.38 -26.70
C VAL A 145 -16.31 19.46 -26.98
N HIS A 146 -16.64 18.58 -26.03
CA HIS A 146 -17.78 17.67 -26.15
C HIS A 146 -19.12 18.40 -25.94
N GLU A 147 -19.15 19.41 -25.06
CA GLU A 147 -20.35 20.20 -24.78
C GLU A 147 -20.74 21.10 -25.96
N ILE A 148 -19.78 21.78 -26.62
CA ILE A 148 -20.05 22.66 -27.76
C ILE A 148 -20.69 21.90 -28.93
N ALA A 149 -20.27 20.67 -29.21
CA ALA A 149 -20.82 19.89 -30.32
C ALA A 149 -22.34 19.64 -30.16
N LEU A 150 -22.81 19.55 -28.91
CA LEU A 150 -24.21 19.30 -28.57
C LEU A 150 -25.00 20.59 -28.26
N MET A 151 -24.33 21.69 -27.90
CA MET A 151 -24.98 22.97 -27.56
C MET A 151 -25.99 23.47 -28.59
N PRO A 152 -25.71 23.49 -29.91
CA PRO A 152 -26.68 23.96 -30.89
C PRO A 152 -27.97 23.13 -30.91
N GLN A 153 -27.87 21.82 -30.70
CA GLN A 153 -29.01 20.90 -30.71
C GLN A 153 -29.83 21.06 -29.43
N ILE A 154 -29.18 21.12 -28.26
CA ILE A 154 -29.82 21.33 -26.96
C ILE A 154 -30.52 22.69 -26.92
N ASN A 155 -29.90 23.74 -27.45
CA ASN A 155 -30.48 25.09 -27.48
C ASN A 155 -31.75 25.15 -28.35
N ARG A 156 -31.80 24.41 -29.46
CA ARG A 156 -33.02 24.29 -30.28
C ARG A 156 -34.14 23.62 -29.49
N LEU A 157 -33.87 22.46 -28.87
CA LEU A 157 -34.86 21.74 -28.05
C LEU A 157 -35.41 22.58 -26.90
N ILE A 158 -34.56 23.36 -26.23
CA ILE A 158 -34.96 24.24 -25.13
C ILE A 158 -35.78 25.44 -25.62
N SER A 159 -35.47 25.95 -26.82
CA SER A 159 -36.23 27.03 -27.45
C SER A 159 -37.61 26.58 -27.93
N GLU A 160 -37.73 25.35 -28.45
CA GLU A 160 -39.00 24.77 -28.89
C GLU A 160 -39.89 24.36 -27.71
N ALA A 161 -39.31 23.97 -26.58
CA ALA A 161 -40.04 23.57 -25.37
C ALA A 161 -40.49 24.74 -24.48
N GLU A 162 -40.36 26.01 -24.94
CA GLU A 162 -40.77 27.24 -24.24
C GLU A 162 -40.29 27.34 -22.77
N ILE A 163 -39.09 26.82 -22.48
CA ILE A 163 -38.55 26.82 -21.13
C ILE A 163 -38.17 28.25 -20.71
N ALA A 164 -38.67 28.67 -19.54
CA ALA A 164 -38.41 29.99 -18.97
C ALA A 164 -36.91 30.27 -18.79
N GLU A 165 -36.50 31.51 -19.09
CA GLU A 165 -35.08 31.91 -19.19
C GLU A 165 -34.25 31.61 -17.94
N HIS A 166 -34.84 31.69 -16.75
CA HIS A 166 -34.17 31.39 -15.48
C HIS A 166 -33.85 29.91 -15.29
N ARG A 167 -34.56 28.99 -15.97
CA ARG A 167 -34.35 27.52 -15.86
C ARG A 167 -33.52 26.95 -17.00
N ARG A 168 -33.35 27.67 -18.10
CA ARG A 168 -32.54 27.24 -19.26
C ARG A 168 -31.15 26.71 -18.89
N PRO A 169 -30.32 27.38 -18.05
CA PRO A 169 -28.98 26.87 -17.73
C PRO A 169 -29.01 25.56 -16.92
N GLN A 170 -29.99 25.39 -16.02
CA GLN A 170 -30.14 24.16 -15.25
C GLN A 170 -30.55 22.99 -16.15
N VAL A 171 -31.51 23.22 -17.04
CA VAL A 171 -31.98 22.20 -17.99
C VAL A 171 -30.88 21.83 -19.00
N GLN A 172 -30.13 22.81 -19.50
CA GLN A 172 -28.95 22.58 -20.36
C GLN A 172 -27.95 21.65 -19.68
N GLN A 173 -27.60 21.94 -18.42
CA GLN A 173 -26.65 21.13 -17.66
C GLN A 173 -27.18 19.71 -17.39
N SER A 174 -28.46 19.55 -17.07
CA SER A 174 -29.05 18.21 -16.86
C SER A 174 -29.09 17.37 -18.14
N ILE A 175 -29.46 17.98 -19.27
CA ILE A 175 -29.48 17.28 -20.58
C ILE A 175 -28.06 16.91 -20.99
N LEU A 176 -27.09 17.82 -20.85
CA LEU A 176 -25.68 17.53 -21.11
C LEU A 176 -25.17 16.37 -20.26
N HIS A 177 -25.45 16.40 -18.96
CA HIS A 177 -25.00 15.37 -18.03
C HIS A 177 -25.57 13.99 -18.40
N GLU A 178 -26.83 13.92 -18.80
CA GLU A 178 -27.44 12.65 -19.21
C GLU A 178 -26.90 12.15 -20.56
N GLN A 179 -26.76 13.04 -21.56
CA GLN A 179 -26.30 12.68 -22.90
C GLN A 179 -24.81 12.33 -22.95
N LEU A 180 -23.98 12.99 -22.14
CA LEU A 180 -22.54 12.78 -22.13
C LEU A 180 -22.08 11.79 -21.05
N ARG A 181 -22.97 11.22 -20.25
CA ARG A 181 -22.63 10.36 -19.09
C ARG A 181 -21.59 9.29 -19.40
N GLY A 182 -21.73 8.61 -20.54
CA GLY A 182 -20.84 7.51 -20.96
C GLY A 182 -19.63 7.95 -21.80
N VAL A 183 -19.49 9.24 -22.11
CA VAL A 183 -18.37 9.73 -22.93
C VAL A 183 -17.10 9.70 -22.10
N GLN A 184 -16.11 8.98 -22.61
CA GLN A 184 -14.79 8.84 -22.00
C GLN A 184 -13.95 10.06 -22.36
N ILE A 185 -13.53 10.81 -21.35
CA ILE A 185 -12.56 11.89 -21.48
C ILE A 185 -11.18 11.28 -21.27
N GLY A 186 -10.40 11.19 -22.37
CA GLY A 186 -9.04 10.69 -22.37
C GLY A 186 -7.97 11.77 -22.16
N SER A 187 -6.70 11.41 -22.36
CA SER A 187 -5.53 12.30 -22.24
C SER A 187 -5.20 12.79 -20.82
N CYS A 188 -5.43 11.91 -19.84
CA CYS A 188 -4.98 12.09 -18.46
C CYS A 188 -3.96 10.99 -18.12
N TRP A 189 -2.81 11.37 -17.57
CA TRP A 189 -1.80 10.43 -17.09
C TRP A 189 -1.63 10.58 -15.59
N LEU A 190 -1.88 9.52 -14.84
CA LEU A 190 -1.67 9.50 -13.40
C LEU A 190 -0.23 9.04 -13.12
N LEU A 191 0.52 9.82 -12.36
CA LEU A 191 1.88 9.46 -11.98
C LEU A 191 1.87 8.66 -10.69
N ARG A 192 2.44 7.45 -10.72
CA ARG A 192 2.63 6.58 -9.56
C ARG A 192 4.10 6.26 -9.40
N LEU A 193 4.55 6.08 -8.16
CA LEU A 193 5.85 5.46 -7.93
C LEU A 193 5.85 4.05 -8.53
N SER A 194 6.85 3.72 -9.34
CA SER A 194 6.95 2.38 -9.90
C SER A 194 6.99 1.35 -8.75
N PRO A 195 6.32 0.20 -8.87
CA PRO A 195 6.42 -0.90 -7.90
C PRO A 195 7.87 -1.38 -7.70
N GLN A 196 8.79 -1.07 -8.62
CA GLN A 196 10.21 -1.39 -8.56
C GLN A 196 11.06 -0.41 -7.72
N ALA A 197 10.49 0.72 -7.30
CA ALA A 197 11.19 1.67 -6.43
C ALA A 197 11.47 1.08 -5.03
N ASN A 198 12.41 1.67 -4.30
CA ASN A 198 12.83 1.21 -2.97
C ASN A 198 11.63 1.05 -2.00
N ILE A 199 11.59 -0.06 -1.26
CA ILE A 199 10.52 -0.40 -0.29
C ILE A 199 10.27 0.74 0.71
N LEU A 200 11.36 1.35 1.19
CA LEU A 200 11.33 2.47 2.13
C LEU A 200 10.56 3.70 1.60
N HIS A 201 10.63 3.96 0.30
CA HIS A 201 9.92 5.09 -0.32
C HIS A 201 8.43 4.81 -0.44
N GLN A 202 8.04 3.59 -0.84
CA GLN A 202 6.64 3.17 -0.91
C GLN A 202 5.98 3.19 0.48
N ILE A 203 6.70 2.75 1.52
CA ILE A 203 6.24 2.82 2.91
C ILE A 203 5.97 4.27 3.31
N ARG A 204 6.92 5.18 3.02
CA ARG A 204 6.81 6.60 3.39
C ARG A 204 5.67 7.30 2.68
N GLU A 205 5.49 7.05 1.39
CA GLU A 205 4.42 7.68 0.60
C GLU A 205 3.03 7.16 0.98
N ALA A 206 2.91 5.87 1.30
CA ALA A 206 1.66 5.28 1.79
C ALA A 206 1.23 5.80 3.17
N GLY A 207 2.03 6.66 3.82
CA GLY A 207 1.75 7.16 5.16
C GLY A 207 1.88 6.10 6.24
N LEU A 208 2.53 4.96 5.97
CA LEU A 208 2.69 3.89 6.96
C LEU A 208 3.52 4.28 8.20
N PRO A 209 4.56 5.14 8.11
CA PRO A 209 5.35 5.51 9.29
C PRO A 209 4.54 6.24 10.36
N ILE A 210 3.54 7.04 9.99
CA ILE A 210 2.70 7.73 10.99
C ILE A 210 1.83 6.71 11.75
N TYR A 211 1.27 5.71 11.05
CA TYR A 211 0.50 4.64 11.70
C TYR A 211 1.38 3.77 12.59
N PHE A 212 2.59 3.42 12.13
CA PHE A 212 3.58 2.73 12.95
C PHE A 212 3.89 3.51 14.23
N PHE A 213 4.20 4.80 14.11
CA PHE A 213 4.52 5.63 15.27
C PHE A 213 3.32 5.79 16.23
N LEU A 214 2.12 6.08 15.72
CA LEU A 214 0.90 6.21 16.52
C LEU A 214 0.56 4.92 17.25
N MET A 215 0.69 3.77 16.57
CA MET A 215 0.49 2.46 17.16
C MET A 215 1.52 2.18 18.25
N THR A 216 2.83 2.34 17.98
CA THR A 216 3.89 2.09 18.97
C THR A 216 3.76 3.04 20.18
N ALA A 217 3.50 4.33 19.95
CA ALA A 217 3.27 5.30 21.02
C ALA A 217 2.02 4.96 21.84
N GLY A 218 0.94 4.53 21.18
CA GLY A 218 -0.28 4.08 21.84
C GLY A 218 -0.05 2.83 22.70
N ARG A 219 0.67 1.83 22.17
CA ARG A 219 1.10 0.63 22.93
C ARG A 219 1.95 1.01 24.15
N PHE A 220 2.88 1.94 23.99
CA PHE A 220 3.71 2.44 25.09
C PHE A 220 2.85 3.13 26.18
N ALA A 221 1.93 4.00 25.77
CA ALA A 221 1.00 4.67 26.69
C ALA A 221 0.10 3.66 27.43
N GLN A 222 -0.39 2.63 26.75
CA GLN A 222 -1.13 1.53 27.38
C GLN A 222 -0.30 0.79 28.41
N GLN A 223 0.96 0.50 28.11
CA GLN A 223 1.86 -0.16 29.04
C GLN A 223 2.08 0.68 30.29
N LEU A 224 2.29 1.98 30.15
CA LEU A 224 2.38 2.90 31.28
C LEU A 224 1.09 2.94 32.10
N LEU A 225 -0.08 2.93 31.44
CA LEU A 225 -1.37 2.97 32.11
C LEU A 225 -1.62 1.68 32.92
N ARG A 226 -1.22 0.51 32.38
CA ARG A 226 -1.24 -0.77 33.09
C ARG A 226 -0.28 -0.78 34.28
N LEU A 227 0.96 -0.29 34.10
CA LEU A 227 1.91 -0.15 35.19
C LEU A 227 1.40 0.79 36.28
N ALA A 228 0.74 1.89 35.90
CA ALA A 228 0.10 2.80 36.83
C ALA A 228 -1.04 2.11 37.60
N ALA A 229 -1.87 1.30 36.93
CA ALA A 229 -2.90 0.51 37.60
C ALA A 229 -2.30 -0.41 38.67
N TRP A 230 -1.24 -1.15 38.33
CA TRP A 230 -0.51 -2.02 39.27
C TRP A 230 0.12 -1.24 40.42
N TRP A 231 0.68 -0.06 40.14
CA TRP A 231 1.29 0.78 41.16
C TRP A 231 0.26 1.36 42.15
N VAL A 232 -0.89 1.84 41.64
CA VAL A 232 -2.00 2.39 42.43
C VAL A 232 -2.55 1.34 43.40
N ILE A 233 -2.83 0.13 42.90
CA ILE A 233 -3.36 -0.95 43.76
C ILE A 233 -2.29 -1.49 44.72
N GLY A 234 -1.04 -1.63 44.26
CA GLY A 234 0.06 -2.12 45.08
C GLY A 234 0.37 -1.19 46.26
N ARG A 235 0.37 0.12 46.02
CA ARG A 235 0.56 1.12 47.08
C ARG A 235 -0.58 1.13 48.09
N GLY A 236 -1.83 1.05 47.61
CA GLY A 236 -3.01 0.97 48.48
C GLY A 236 -3.02 -0.27 49.37
N ALA A 237 -2.62 -1.43 48.83
CA ALA A 237 -2.51 -2.68 49.59
C ALA A 237 -1.37 -2.67 50.63
N LEU A 238 -0.19 -2.16 50.26
CA LEU A 238 1.00 -2.16 51.13
C LEU A 238 0.94 -1.13 52.26
N LEU A 239 0.28 0.02 52.05
CA LEU A 239 0.14 1.05 53.09
C LEU A 239 -1.05 0.79 54.03
N GLY A 240 -1.91 -0.20 53.73
CA GLY A 240 -3.07 -0.54 54.56
C GLY A 240 -4.17 0.53 54.59
N HIS A 241 -4.14 1.49 53.66
CA HIS A 241 -5.13 2.58 53.57
C HIS A 241 -6.01 2.32 52.35
N PHE A 242 -6.98 1.44 52.54
CA PHE A 242 -7.88 1.00 51.48
C PHE A 242 -9.10 1.92 51.38
N ASP A 243 -8.86 3.18 50.99
CA ASP A 243 -9.92 4.15 50.77
C ASP A 243 -10.60 3.92 49.41
N TRP A 244 -11.91 4.12 49.36
CA TRP A 244 -12.71 4.02 48.12
C TRP A 244 -12.16 4.89 46.97
N ALA A 245 -11.51 6.01 47.28
CA ALA A 245 -10.89 6.88 46.28
C ALA A 245 -9.79 6.18 45.46
N TRP A 246 -8.96 5.33 46.08
CA TRP A 246 -7.91 4.57 45.38
C TRP A 246 -8.50 3.50 44.46
N LEU A 247 -9.60 2.86 44.88
CA LEU A 247 -10.33 1.91 44.06
C LEU A 247 -10.98 2.58 42.84
N PHE A 248 -11.59 3.74 43.02
CA PHE A 248 -12.15 4.50 41.89
C PHE A 248 -11.07 4.98 40.92
N ALA A 249 -9.91 5.42 41.41
CA ALA A 249 -8.79 5.80 40.56
C ALA A 249 -8.27 4.59 39.75
N TRP A 250 -8.09 3.44 40.41
CA TRP A 250 -7.71 2.19 39.74
C TRP A 250 -8.74 1.74 38.70
N ALA A 251 -10.03 1.76 39.05
CA ALA A 251 -11.12 1.40 38.14
C ALA A 251 -11.19 2.35 36.94
N LEU A 252 -10.99 3.65 37.14
CA LEU A 252 -10.99 4.64 36.05
C LEU A 252 -9.80 4.43 35.11
N ILE A 253 -8.63 4.05 35.63
CA ILE A 253 -7.46 3.67 34.82
C ILE A 253 -7.79 2.44 33.95
N LEU A 254 -8.41 1.39 34.51
CA LEU A 254 -8.83 0.21 33.76
C LEU A 254 -9.93 0.48 32.74
N ILE A 255 -10.90 1.33 33.06
CA ILE A 255 -11.92 1.75 32.09
C ILE A 255 -11.26 2.50 30.94
N THR A 256 -10.21 3.28 31.21
CA THR A 256 -9.48 4.05 30.18
C THR A 256 -8.61 3.15 29.30
N THR A 257 -8.15 1.97 29.76
CA THR A 257 -7.39 1.04 28.91
C THR A 257 -8.24 0.47 27.77
N LEU A 258 -9.53 0.21 28.01
CA LEU A 258 -10.45 -0.35 26.98
C LEU A 258 -10.54 0.48 25.69
N PRO A 259 -10.95 1.77 25.70
CA PRO A 259 -11.01 2.58 24.48
C PRO A 259 -9.62 2.80 23.85
N SER A 260 -8.56 2.78 24.67
CA SER A 260 -7.20 2.85 24.17
C SER A 260 -6.87 1.62 23.32
N GLU A 261 -7.23 0.42 23.77
CA GLU A 261 -7.02 -0.84 23.03
C GLU A 261 -7.70 -0.83 21.67
N PHE A 262 -8.95 -0.36 21.61
CA PHE A 262 -9.67 -0.19 20.34
C PHE A 262 -8.94 0.78 19.39
N THR A 263 -8.48 1.91 19.90
CA THR A 263 -7.78 2.93 19.10
C THR A 263 -6.46 2.40 18.53
N VAL A 264 -5.67 1.70 19.36
CA VAL A 264 -4.41 1.11 18.92
C VAL A 264 -4.63 -0.02 17.91
N SER A 265 -5.62 -0.89 18.16
CA SER A 265 -6.01 -1.96 17.23
C SER A 265 -6.47 -1.40 15.87
N TRP A 266 -7.17 -0.26 15.88
CA TRP A 266 -7.55 0.43 14.65
C TRP A 266 -6.33 0.88 13.83
N PHE A 267 -5.34 1.52 14.47
CA PHE A 267 -4.11 1.93 13.77
C PHE A 267 -3.29 0.74 13.27
N GLU A 268 -3.24 -0.34 14.06
CA GLU A 268 -2.61 -1.60 13.70
C GLU A 268 -3.24 -2.22 12.45
N GLY A 269 -4.57 -2.30 12.39
CA GLY A 269 -5.30 -2.79 11.22
C GLY A 269 -5.01 -1.96 9.95
N ASN A 270 -5.01 -0.63 10.06
CA ASN A 270 -4.69 0.24 8.92
C ASN A 270 -3.25 0.07 8.43
N PHE A 271 -2.31 -0.10 9.36
CA PHE A 271 -0.91 -0.38 9.03
C PHE A 271 -0.77 -1.71 8.27
N PHE A 272 -1.42 -2.78 8.74
CA PHE A 272 -1.37 -4.09 8.08
C PHE A 272 -2.04 -4.11 6.71
N VAL A 273 -3.20 -3.47 6.57
CA VAL A 273 -3.86 -3.33 5.27
C VAL A 273 -2.97 -2.60 4.27
N GLY A 274 -2.28 -1.55 4.71
CA GLY A 274 -1.38 -0.81 3.83
C GLY A 274 -0.10 -1.58 3.48
N LEU A 275 0.50 -2.30 4.43
CA LEU A 275 1.64 -3.19 4.14
C LEU A 275 1.26 -4.33 3.18
N GLY A 276 0.14 -5.00 3.42
CA GLY A 276 -0.36 -6.08 2.55
C GLY A 276 -0.64 -5.58 1.14
N ARG A 277 -1.16 -4.35 0.99
CA ARG A 277 -1.34 -3.72 -0.34
C ARG A 277 -0.02 -3.58 -1.09
N ILE A 278 1.03 -3.07 -0.44
CA ILE A 278 2.36 -2.91 -1.06
C ILE A 278 2.91 -4.27 -1.50
N PHE A 279 2.77 -5.28 -0.64
CA PHE A 279 3.26 -6.63 -0.92
C PHE A 279 2.52 -7.28 -2.11
N LYS A 280 1.17 -7.24 -2.11
CA LYS A 280 0.35 -7.76 -3.21
C LYS A 280 0.62 -7.06 -4.53
N GLN A 281 0.77 -5.74 -4.53
CA GLN A 281 1.12 -4.99 -5.75
C GLN A 281 2.47 -5.43 -6.33
N ARG A 282 3.47 -5.67 -5.49
CA ARG A 282 4.78 -6.16 -5.94
C ARG A 282 4.74 -7.58 -6.47
N LEU A 283 4.02 -8.48 -5.79
CA LEU A 283 3.85 -9.86 -6.25
C LEU A 283 3.16 -9.90 -7.61
N LEU A 284 2.05 -9.17 -7.77
CA LEU A 284 1.33 -9.09 -9.03
C LEU A 284 2.21 -8.52 -10.15
N HIS A 285 2.95 -7.45 -9.87
CA HIS A 285 3.90 -6.88 -10.84
C HIS A 285 5.02 -7.85 -11.21
N GLY A 286 5.53 -8.60 -10.23
CA GLY A 286 6.54 -9.63 -10.44
C GLY A 286 6.03 -10.75 -11.34
N VAL A 287 4.80 -11.23 -11.08
CA VAL A 287 4.15 -12.27 -11.89
C VAL A 287 3.90 -11.79 -13.33
N LEU A 288 3.42 -10.57 -13.51
CA LEU A 288 3.14 -9.99 -14.84
C LEU A 288 4.40 -9.75 -15.68
N LYS A 289 5.59 -9.68 -15.07
CA LYS A 289 6.88 -9.50 -15.76
C LYS A 289 7.64 -10.81 -16.02
N LEU A 290 7.11 -11.96 -15.59
CA LEU A 290 7.73 -13.26 -15.88
C LEU A 290 7.75 -13.51 -17.39
N LYS A 291 8.92 -13.81 -17.94
CA LYS A 291 9.03 -14.12 -19.36
C LYS A 291 8.41 -15.49 -19.64
N PRO A 292 7.76 -15.69 -20.80
CA PRO A 292 7.20 -17.00 -21.17
C PRO A 292 8.21 -18.15 -21.16
N GLU A 293 9.50 -17.85 -21.32
CA GLU A 293 10.62 -18.80 -21.25
C GLU A 293 10.86 -19.30 -19.81
N ASP A 294 10.75 -18.43 -18.80
CA ASP A 294 10.88 -18.79 -17.39
C ASP A 294 9.72 -19.68 -16.93
N VAL A 295 8.53 -19.49 -17.52
CA VAL A 295 7.34 -20.32 -17.29
C VAL A 295 7.45 -21.70 -17.93
N ARG A 296 8.23 -21.86 -19.01
CA ARG A 296 8.46 -23.16 -19.65
C ARG A 296 9.47 -24.04 -18.93
N HIS A 297 10.41 -23.44 -18.18
CA HIS A 297 11.45 -24.18 -17.47
C HIS A 297 11.08 -24.52 -16.01
N GLN A 298 10.09 -23.85 -15.43
CA GLN A 298 9.60 -24.13 -14.08
C GLN A 298 8.29 -24.93 -14.16
N GLY A 299 8.24 -26.10 -13.54
CA GLY A 299 7.02 -26.91 -13.47
C GLY A 299 5.88 -26.19 -12.74
N ALA A 300 4.63 -26.54 -13.03
CA ALA A 300 3.45 -25.93 -12.40
C ALA A 300 3.47 -26.04 -10.86
N GLY A 301 4.09 -27.09 -10.31
CA GLY A 301 4.30 -27.28 -8.88
C GLY A 301 5.20 -26.21 -8.23
N GLN A 302 6.24 -25.74 -8.93
CA GLN A 302 7.10 -24.67 -8.42
C GLN A 302 6.40 -23.31 -8.38
N PHE A 303 5.53 -23.01 -9.35
CA PHE A 303 4.74 -21.78 -9.31
C PHE A 303 3.73 -21.79 -8.16
N LEU A 304 3.05 -22.93 -7.96
CA LEU A 304 2.15 -23.11 -6.82
C LEU A 304 2.90 -22.97 -5.48
N GLY A 305 4.06 -23.62 -5.36
CA GLY A 305 4.93 -23.52 -4.18
C GLY A 305 5.39 -22.09 -3.90
N ARG A 306 5.78 -21.33 -4.93
CA ARG A 306 6.20 -19.93 -4.79
C ARG A 306 5.05 -19.01 -4.37
N VAL A 307 3.83 -19.27 -4.86
CA VAL A 307 2.64 -18.51 -4.44
C VAL A 307 2.30 -18.81 -2.98
N MET A 308 2.32 -20.08 -2.57
CA MET A 308 2.09 -20.48 -1.17
C MET A 308 3.16 -19.90 -0.24
N GLU A 309 4.43 -19.92 -0.64
CA GLU A 309 5.54 -19.33 0.13
C GLU A 309 5.41 -17.81 0.25
N ALA A 310 4.96 -17.13 -0.82
CA ALA A 310 4.71 -15.70 -0.78
C ALA A 310 3.55 -15.34 0.17
N GLU A 311 2.48 -16.14 0.22
CA GLU A 311 1.38 -15.97 1.18
C GLU A 311 1.82 -16.22 2.62
N ALA A 312 2.55 -17.32 2.87
CA ALA A 312 3.14 -17.59 4.19
C ALA A 312 4.09 -16.47 4.64
N PHE A 313 4.92 -15.96 3.73
CA PHE A 313 5.79 -14.83 4.00
C PHE A 313 4.99 -13.55 4.30
N GLU A 314 3.90 -13.27 3.58
CA GLU A 314 3.00 -12.15 3.87
C GLU A 314 2.45 -12.25 5.29
N VAL A 315 1.88 -13.40 5.66
CA VAL A 315 1.31 -13.62 7.00
C VAL A 315 2.37 -13.51 8.09
N PHE A 316 3.58 -14.04 7.86
CA PHE A 316 4.69 -13.97 8.80
C PHE A 316 5.26 -12.56 8.95
N ALA A 317 5.50 -11.85 7.84
CA ALA A 317 6.04 -10.50 7.84
C ALA A 317 5.06 -9.49 8.44
N LEU A 318 3.76 -9.64 8.12
CA LEU A 318 2.72 -8.83 8.72
C LEU A 318 2.57 -9.18 10.20
N THR A 319 2.30 -10.43 10.55
CA THR A 319 1.92 -10.77 11.93
C THR A 319 3.13 -10.95 12.85
N GLY A 320 4.04 -11.86 12.50
CA GLY A 320 5.13 -12.31 13.38
C GLY A 320 6.26 -11.29 13.55
N GLY A 321 6.77 -10.75 12.44
CA GLY A 321 7.88 -9.79 12.47
C GLY A 321 7.54 -8.51 13.23
N PHE A 322 6.29 -8.05 13.09
CA PHE A 322 5.82 -6.87 13.80
C PHE A 322 5.66 -7.12 15.31
N ILE A 323 5.04 -8.24 15.71
CA ILE A 323 4.93 -8.65 17.11
C ILE A 323 6.30 -8.74 17.76
N ALA A 324 7.29 -9.30 17.07
CA ALA A 324 8.67 -9.37 17.57
C ALA A 324 9.26 -7.98 17.83
N SER A 325 9.03 -7.01 16.93
CA SER A 325 9.50 -5.63 17.12
C SER A 325 8.89 -4.96 18.35
N LEU A 326 7.59 -5.18 18.60
CA LEU A 326 6.91 -4.68 19.80
C LEU A 326 7.41 -5.38 21.06
N ALA A 327 7.61 -6.70 21.00
CA ALA A 327 8.11 -7.49 22.13
C ALA A 327 9.48 -6.99 22.62
N ILE A 328 10.35 -6.51 21.73
CA ILE A 328 11.63 -5.88 22.12
C ILE A 328 11.38 -4.65 23.00
N VAL A 329 10.45 -3.77 22.60
CA VAL A 329 10.11 -2.56 23.38
C VAL A 329 9.51 -2.95 24.73
N GLU A 330 8.62 -3.93 24.76
CA GLU A 330 8.02 -4.46 26.00
C GLU A 330 9.07 -5.08 26.92
N LEU A 331 10.04 -5.81 26.37
CA LEU A 331 11.15 -6.40 27.12
C LEU A 331 12.04 -5.32 27.76
N PHE A 332 12.33 -4.23 27.05
CA PHE A 332 13.07 -3.09 27.61
C PHE A 332 12.32 -2.45 28.78
N ILE A 333 11.01 -2.25 28.65
CA ILE A 333 10.17 -1.69 29.73
C ILE A 333 10.14 -2.66 30.92
N ALA A 334 9.94 -3.96 30.66
CA ALA A 334 9.94 -4.97 31.70
C ALA A 334 11.28 -5.02 32.45
N GLY A 335 12.40 -4.99 31.72
CA GLY A 335 13.74 -4.91 32.30
C GLY A 335 13.94 -3.66 33.17
N ALA A 336 13.52 -2.49 32.68
CA ALA A 336 13.60 -1.24 33.43
C ALA A 336 12.76 -1.28 34.73
N VAL A 337 11.54 -1.83 34.66
CA VAL A 337 10.66 -1.98 35.83
C VAL A 337 11.25 -2.98 36.84
N LEU A 338 11.79 -4.11 36.38
CA LEU A 338 12.41 -5.11 37.26
C LEU A 338 13.67 -4.57 37.95
N LEU A 339 14.45 -3.73 37.27
CA LEU A 339 15.60 -3.05 37.86
C LEU A 339 15.21 -2.11 39.01
N MET A 340 14.07 -1.42 38.88
CA MET A 340 13.53 -0.53 39.92
C MET A 340 12.84 -1.30 41.06
N GLY A 341 12.56 -2.59 40.88
CA GLY A 341 11.92 -3.46 41.87
C GLY A 341 12.87 -3.94 42.97
N ALA A 342 12.32 -4.52 44.04
CA ALA A 342 13.07 -4.91 45.24
C ALA A 342 14.26 -5.86 44.95
N GLY A 343 14.13 -6.79 44.01
CA GLY A 343 15.20 -7.73 43.63
C GLY A 343 16.17 -7.25 42.55
N HIS A 344 16.05 -5.98 42.08
CA HIS A 344 16.99 -5.29 41.18
C HIS A 344 17.63 -6.20 40.12
N TRP A 345 18.93 -6.52 40.26
CA TRP A 345 19.73 -7.24 39.28
C TRP A 345 19.40 -8.74 39.19
N LEU A 346 18.93 -9.37 40.27
CA LEU A 346 18.60 -10.80 40.29
C LEU A 346 17.42 -11.10 39.37
N HIS A 347 16.39 -10.25 39.37
CA HIS A 347 15.26 -10.40 38.46
C HIS A 347 15.64 -10.21 37.00
N VAL A 348 16.56 -9.29 36.70
CA VAL A 348 17.06 -9.08 35.35
C VAL A 348 17.89 -10.26 34.87
N MET A 349 18.76 -10.81 35.73
CA MET A 349 19.52 -12.02 35.40
C MET A 349 18.59 -13.21 35.14
N LEU A 350 17.53 -13.36 35.94
CA LEU A 350 16.51 -14.38 35.72
C LEU A 350 15.78 -14.18 34.39
N LEU A 351 15.41 -12.93 34.05
CA LEU A 351 14.78 -12.60 32.77
C LEU A 351 15.71 -12.92 31.59
N ILE A 352 17.00 -12.58 31.68
CA ILE A 352 17.99 -12.88 30.65
C ILE A 352 18.17 -14.40 30.50
N CYS A 353 18.30 -15.13 31.61
CA CYS A 353 18.40 -16.59 31.62
C CYS A 353 17.18 -17.22 30.93
N TRP A 354 15.98 -16.75 31.28
CA TRP A 354 14.74 -17.18 30.65
C TRP A 354 14.69 -16.88 29.14
N LEU A 355 15.12 -15.68 28.74
CA LEU A 355 15.18 -15.29 27.34
C LEU A 355 16.14 -16.17 26.54
N VAL A 356 17.29 -16.54 27.12
CA VAL A 356 18.23 -17.50 26.50
C VAL A 356 17.58 -18.87 26.32
N VAL A 357 16.88 -19.37 27.34
CA VAL A 357 16.16 -20.66 27.24
C VAL A 357 15.09 -20.61 26.15
N ALA A 358 14.29 -19.54 26.10
CA ALA A 358 13.26 -19.36 25.07
C ALA A 358 13.85 -19.28 23.65
N ILE A 359 14.96 -18.56 23.46
CA ILE A 359 15.68 -18.49 22.17
C ILE A 359 16.24 -19.86 21.79
N LEU A 360 16.86 -20.59 22.71
CA LEU A 360 17.41 -21.92 22.42
C LEU A 360 16.30 -22.92 22.02
N MET A 361 15.16 -22.90 22.72
CA MET A 361 14.01 -23.72 22.35
C MET A 361 13.44 -23.33 20.98
N GLY A 362 13.29 -22.03 20.72
CA GLY A 362 12.84 -21.53 19.42
C GLY A 362 13.80 -21.88 18.29
N TRP A 363 15.11 -21.81 18.54
CA TRP A 363 16.14 -22.18 17.56
C TRP A 363 16.14 -23.68 17.25
N GLN A 364 15.97 -24.54 18.26
CA GLN A 364 15.83 -25.98 18.06
C GLN A 364 14.57 -26.33 17.25
N TYR A 365 13.47 -25.62 17.49
CA TYR A 365 12.26 -25.75 16.70
C TYR A 365 12.50 -25.29 15.26
N PHE A 366 13.12 -24.12 15.07
CA PHE A 366 13.42 -23.57 13.74
C PHE A 366 14.29 -24.50 12.88
N ILE A 367 15.33 -25.12 13.45
CA ILE A 367 16.16 -26.07 12.70
C ILE A 367 15.31 -27.25 12.19
N ARG A 368 14.43 -27.81 13.03
CA ARG A 368 13.58 -28.95 12.65
C ARG A 368 12.45 -28.57 11.69
N ASP A 369 11.88 -27.39 11.88
CA ASP A 369 10.85 -26.82 11.01
C ASP A 369 11.39 -26.62 9.59
N ARG A 370 12.64 -26.17 9.47
CA ARG A 370 13.28 -26.02 8.15
C ARG A 370 13.36 -27.33 7.37
N ASP A 371 13.85 -28.40 8.00
CA ASP A 371 14.00 -29.70 7.33
C ASP A 371 12.63 -30.29 6.94
N TRP A 372 11.61 -30.06 7.78
CA TRP A 372 10.22 -30.45 7.50
C TRP A 372 9.62 -29.66 6.32
N ILE A 373 9.83 -28.34 6.27
CA ILE A 373 9.36 -27.46 5.19
C ILE A 373 10.01 -27.85 3.85
N ASP A 374 11.31 -28.12 3.84
CA ASP A 374 12.03 -28.51 2.63
C ASP A 374 11.46 -29.84 2.08
N THR A 375 11.27 -30.85 2.94
CA THR A 375 10.69 -32.15 2.57
C THR A 375 9.24 -32.01 2.06
N TYR A 376 8.42 -31.19 2.73
CA TYR A 376 7.04 -30.93 2.32
C TYR A 376 6.95 -30.29 0.92
N ARG A 377 7.85 -29.35 0.61
CA ARG A 377 7.93 -28.70 -0.71
C ARG A 377 8.35 -29.67 -1.80
N GLU A 378 9.37 -30.48 -1.54
CA GLU A 378 9.84 -31.51 -2.49
C GLU A 378 8.74 -32.53 -2.80
N MET A 379 8.08 -33.06 -1.76
CA MET A 379 6.96 -33.99 -1.90
C MET A 379 5.81 -33.40 -2.73
N THR A 380 5.43 -32.14 -2.47
CA THR A 380 4.34 -31.47 -3.20
C THR A 380 4.69 -31.26 -4.67
N ASN A 381 5.94 -30.87 -4.96
CA ASN A 381 6.40 -30.69 -6.33
C ASN A 381 6.42 -32.00 -7.11
N ASP A 382 6.96 -33.07 -6.53
CA ASP A 382 6.98 -34.40 -7.11
C ASP A 382 5.57 -34.95 -7.35
N LEU A 383 4.64 -34.77 -6.40
CA LEU A 383 3.24 -35.16 -6.58
C LEU A 383 2.58 -34.46 -7.77
N VAL A 384 2.80 -33.14 -7.93
CA VAL A 384 2.26 -32.39 -9.06
C VAL A 384 2.87 -32.87 -10.39
N GLU A 385 4.17 -33.13 -10.42
CA GLU A 385 4.86 -33.65 -11.61
C GLU A 385 4.31 -35.02 -12.02
N ARG A 386 4.11 -35.92 -11.04
CA ARG A 386 3.48 -37.23 -11.24
C ARG A 386 2.03 -37.13 -11.72
N MET A 387 1.24 -36.17 -11.21
CA MET A 387 -0.13 -35.92 -11.68
C MET A 387 -0.16 -35.46 -13.15
N VAL A 388 0.77 -34.60 -13.56
CA VAL A 388 0.90 -34.15 -14.96
C VAL A 388 1.36 -35.30 -15.86
N GLY A 389 2.29 -36.13 -15.39
CA GLY A 389 2.84 -37.29 -16.09
C GLY A 389 1.99 -38.56 -16.03
N HIS A 390 0.81 -38.53 -15.40
CA HIS A 390 0.05 -39.73 -15.01
C HIS A 390 -0.21 -40.71 -16.16
N ARG A 391 -0.50 -40.21 -17.38
CA ARG A 391 -0.73 -41.06 -18.56
C ARG A 391 0.52 -41.79 -19.03
N THR A 392 1.67 -41.13 -18.97
CA THR A 392 2.97 -41.71 -19.35
C THR A 392 3.38 -42.73 -18.30
N ARG A 393 3.16 -42.40 -17.03
CA ARG A 393 3.43 -43.25 -15.87
C ARG A 393 2.64 -44.57 -15.92
N LEU A 394 1.33 -44.49 -16.16
CA LEU A 394 0.46 -45.66 -16.37
C LEU A 394 0.89 -46.58 -17.52
N ALA A 395 1.62 -46.06 -18.51
CA ALA A 395 2.05 -46.82 -19.68
C ALA A 395 3.47 -47.40 -19.54
N GLN A 396 4.30 -46.87 -18.64
CA GLN A 396 5.73 -47.17 -18.55
C GLN A 396 6.17 -47.81 -17.23
N GLU A 397 5.51 -47.50 -16.11
CA GLU A 397 5.89 -48.05 -14.81
C GLU A 397 5.29 -49.44 -14.56
N ASP A 398 6.07 -50.27 -13.85
CA ASP A 398 5.63 -51.58 -13.41
C ASP A 398 4.61 -51.45 -12.27
N GLN A 399 3.44 -52.08 -12.44
CA GLN A 399 2.28 -51.98 -11.56
C GLN A 399 2.58 -52.40 -10.10
N GLN A 400 3.63 -53.18 -9.87
CA GLN A 400 4.05 -53.62 -8.54
C GLN A 400 4.87 -52.58 -7.78
N HIS A 401 5.53 -51.65 -8.48
CA HIS A 401 6.47 -50.68 -7.90
C HIS A 401 6.02 -49.22 -8.04
N ILE A 402 4.81 -48.98 -8.58
CA ILE A 402 4.29 -47.63 -8.84
C ILE A 402 4.35 -46.75 -7.58
N HIS A 403 4.08 -47.29 -6.40
CA HIS A 403 3.94 -46.51 -5.16
C HIS A 403 5.18 -46.51 -4.25
N ASP A 404 6.23 -47.28 -4.57
CA ASP A 404 7.37 -47.46 -3.66
C ASP A 404 8.08 -46.13 -3.32
N GLU A 405 8.23 -45.25 -4.32
CA GLU A 405 8.83 -43.93 -4.12
C GLU A 405 7.90 -42.98 -3.34
N GLU A 406 6.58 -43.05 -3.58
CA GLU A 406 5.59 -42.25 -2.85
C GLU A 406 5.58 -42.63 -1.37
N ASP A 407 5.60 -43.94 -1.08
CA ASP A 407 5.61 -44.47 0.27
C ASP A 407 6.90 -44.10 1.01
N GLN A 408 8.06 -44.10 0.34
CA GLN A 408 9.33 -43.66 0.93
C GLN A 408 9.32 -42.17 1.29
N ILE A 409 8.85 -41.31 0.39
CA ILE A 409 8.76 -39.87 0.63
C ILE A 409 7.76 -39.58 1.76
N LEU A 410 6.62 -40.26 1.77
CA LEU A 410 5.60 -40.10 2.80
C LEU A 410 6.08 -40.59 4.17
N ALA A 411 6.78 -41.73 4.22
CA ALA A 411 7.37 -42.25 5.45
C ALA A 411 8.41 -41.28 6.04
N HIS A 412 9.26 -40.70 5.19
CA HIS A 412 10.21 -39.68 5.61
C HIS A 412 9.51 -38.43 6.16
N TYR A 413 8.50 -37.92 5.45
CA TYR A 413 7.69 -36.79 5.91
C TYR A 413 7.02 -37.05 7.27
N ILE A 414 6.46 -38.24 7.49
CA ILE A 414 5.84 -38.61 8.78
C ILE A 414 6.90 -38.61 9.89
N GLU A 415 8.09 -39.18 9.65
CA GLU A 415 9.18 -39.18 10.64
C GLU A 415 9.58 -37.76 11.04
N LEU A 416 9.76 -36.86 10.06
CA LEU A 416 10.04 -35.44 10.33
C LEU A 416 8.89 -34.76 11.10
N SER A 417 7.64 -35.05 10.75
CA SER A 417 6.45 -34.52 11.43
C SER A 417 6.40 -34.95 12.89
N GLU A 418 6.67 -36.23 13.20
CA GLU A 418 6.70 -36.73 14.58
C GLU A 418 7.81 -36.06 15.40
N GLN A 419 8.99 -35.85 14.80
CA GLN A 419 10.09 -35.15 15.46
C GLN A 419 9.76 -33.68 15.73
N LEU A 420 9.07 -33.01 14.81
CA LEU A 420 8.61 -31.64 14.96
C LEU A 420 7.54 -31.53 16.04
N ASP A 421 6.56 -32.42 16.04
CA ASP A 421 5.50 -32.51 17.06
C ASP A 421 6.07 -32.77 18.44
N ALA A 422 7.06 -33.65 18.59
CA ALA A 422 7.70 -33.92 19.87
C ALA A 422 8.38 -32.68 20.48
N VAL A 423 8.90 -31.77 19.65
CA VAL A 423 9.45 -30.48 20.10
C VAL A 423 8.34 -29.45 20.30
N GLY A 424 7.34 -29.41 19.42
CA GLY A 424 6.16 -28.56 19.52
C GLY A 424 5.38 -28.79 20.82
N VAL A 425 5.20 -30.05 21.22
CA VAL A 425 4.56 -30.43 22.49
C VAL A 425 5.38 -29.95 23.69
N LYS A 426 6.72 -30.02 23.65
CA LYS A 426 7.56 -29.47 24.73
C LYS A 426 7.38 -27.95 24.86
N LEU A 427 7.31 -27.24 23.74
CA LEU A 427 7.03 -25.80 23.71
C LEU A 427 5.63 -25.47 24.22
N LEU A 428 4.61 -26.19 23.75
CA LEU A 428 3.21 -25.99 24.13
C LEU A 428 2.95 -26.32 25.60
N CYS A 429 3.47 -27.44 26.12
CA CYS A 429 3.36 -27.79 27.53
C CYS A 429 4.02 -26.73 28.42
N HIS A 430 5.14 -26.15 27.99
CA HIS A 430 5.78 -25.05 28.71
C HIS A 430 4.92 -23.78 28.72
N TRP A 431 4.29 -23.46 27.59
CA TRP A 431 3.36 -22.34 27.45
C TRP A 431 2.07 -22.54 28.26
N TRP A 432 1.52 -23.75 28.29
CA TRP A 432 0.28 -24.08 28.99
C TRP A 432 0.44 -24.05 30.50
N VAL A 433 1.57 -24.53 31.02
CA VAL A 433 1.92 -24.44 32.45
C VAL A 433 2.07 -22.97 32.88
N HIS A 434 2.59 -22.09 32.01
CA HIS A 434 2.68 -20.66 32.31
C HIS A 434 1.31 -19.96 32.27
N ARG A 435 0.38 -20.40 31.42
CA ARG A 435 -0.98 -19.82 31.31
C ARG A 435 -1.89 -20.17 32.50
N LEU A 436 -1.65 -21.30 33.17
CA LEU A 436 -2.37 -21.69 34.39
C LEU A 436 -1.83 -21.04 35.66
N GLY A 437 -0.63 -20.45 35.64
CA GLY A 437 -0.03 -19.75 36.78
C GLY A 437 -0.39 -18.25 36.87
N THR A 438 -1.14 -17.71 35.89
CA THR A 438 -1.49 -16.28 35.80
C THR A 438 -2.99 -16.03 35.58
N ASN A 439 -3.84 -16.95 36.01
CA ASN A 439 -5.22 -16.67 36.39
C ASN A 439 -5.34 -16.88 37.90
#